data_AF-A0A0C7P313-F1
#
_entry.id   AF-A0A0C7P313-F1
#
_cell.length_a   1.000
_cell.length_b   1.000
_cell.length_c   1.000
_cell.angle_alpha   90.00
_cell.angle_beta   90.00
_cell.angle_gamma   90.00
#
_symmetry.space_group_name_H-M   'P 1'
#
loop_
_entity.id
_entity.type
_entity.pdbx_description
1 polymer ?
#
loop_
_entity_poly.entity_id
_entity_poly.type
_entity_poly.pdbx_seq_one_letter_code
_entity_poly.pdbx_strand_id
1 'polypeptide(L)'
;MSEEKIEFLLSEIGNIENNLDNSLKNSDFEGFSKSLEERYLLLKQLEYYKTDPRVLEVVNSILKKDSARHDLIIDQINKLKVNQLQIQKSKKAMKNGYLKVEEGMRRHNINKSG
;
A
#
# COMPACT_ATOMS: atom_id res chain seq x y z
N MET A 1 -30.41 -9.34 22.99
CA MET A 1 -28.95 -9.66 23.08
C MET A 1 -28.29 -9.95 21.73
N SER A 2 -28.95 -10.59 20.74
CA SER A 2 -28.35 -10.81 19.42
C SER A 2 -28.27 -9.55 18.54
N GLU A 3 -29.25 -8.65 18.68
CA GLU A 3 -29.46 -7.50 17.80
C GLU A 3 -28.52 -6.32 18.08
N GLU A 4 -28.28 -6.00 19.35
CA GLU A 4 -27.27 -4.99 19.75
C GLU A 4 -25.86 -5.43 19.35
N LYS A 5 -25.58 -6.74 19.38
CA LYS A 5 -24.27 -7.28 19.03
C LYS A 5 -23.99 -7.18 17.53
N ILE A 6 -24.99 -7.47 16.68
CA ILE A 6 -24.84 -7.33 15.22
C ILE A 6 -24.70 -5.85 14.83
N GLU A 7 -25.46 -4.94 15.44
CA GLU A 7 -25.32 -3.50 15.20
C GLU A 7 -23.92 -2.99 15.56
N PHE A 8 -23.39 -3.43 16.71
CA PHE A 8 -22.02 -3.12 17.09
C PHE A 8 -21.01 -3.62 16.06
N LEU A 9 -21.12 -4.89 15.62
CA LEU A 9 -20.21 -5.45 14.61
C LEU A 9 -20.28 -4.71 13.27
N LEU A 10 -21.49 -4.34 12.82
CA LEU A 10 -21.68 -3.59 11.59
C LEU A 10 -21.07 -2.18 11.67
N SER A 11 -21.23 -1.50 12.81
CA SER A 11 -20.62 -0.20 13.07
C SER A 11 -19.09 -0.28 13.04
N GLU A 12 -18.52 -1.28 13.72
CA GLU A 12 -17.08 -1.48 13.75
C GLU A 12 -16.51 -1.81 12.38
N ILE A 13 -17.20 -2.63 11.58
CA ILE A 13 -16.81 -2.84 10.18
C ILE A 13 -16.83 -1.54 9.39
N GLY A 14 -17.87 -0.71 9.56
CA GLY A 14 -17.94 0.59 8.90
C GLY A 14 -16.74 1.49 9.24
N ASN A 15 -16.33 1.51 10.50
CA ASN A 15 -15.15 2.24 10.97
C ASN A 15 -13.87 1.72 10.31
N ILE A 16 -13.68 0.40 10.27
CA ILE A 16 -12.51 -0.21 9.62
C ILE A 16 -12.48 0.08 8.13
N GLU A 17 -13.62 0.01 7.44
CA GLU A 17 -13.70 0.32 6.01
C GLU A 17 -13.32 1.77 5.70
N ASN A 18 -13.69 2.71 6.57
CA ASN A 18 -13.25 4.10 6.46
C ASN A 18 -11.75 4.25 6.72
N ASN A 19 -11.20 3.50 7.69
CA ASN A 19 -9.77 3.49 7.96
C ASN A 19 -8.97 2.95 6.77
N LEU A 20 -9.43 1.86 6.13
CA LEU A 20 -8.82 1.31 4.93
C LEU A 20 -8.78 2.34 3.78
N ASP A 21 -9.88 3.06 3.57
CA ASP A 21 -9.97 4.10 2.55
C ASP A 21 -9.00 5.27 2.86
N ASN A 22 -8.93 5.69 4.13
CA ASN A 22 -8.02 6.75 4.57
C ASN A 22 -6.54 6.34 4.47
N SER A 23 -6.20 5.11 4.88
CA SER A 23 -4.84 4.59 4.81
C SER A 23 -4.34 4.51 3.36
N LEU A 24 -5.19 4.07 2.42
CA LEU A 24 -4.83 4.09 1.00
C LEU A 24 -4.63 5.50 0.45
N LYS A 25 -5.50 6.44 0.82
CA LYS A 25 -5.37 7.85 0.41
C LYS A 25 -4.08 8.48 0.93
N ASN A 26 -3.69 8.15 2.15
CA ASN A 26 -2.51 8.67 2.81
C ASN A 26 -1.23 7.85 2.50
N SER A 27 -1.34 6.80 1.68
CA SER A 27 -0.24 5.84 1.42
C SER A 27 0.34 5.21 2.69
N ASP A 28 -0.47 5.08 3.74
CA ASP A 28 -0.13 4.39 4.98
C ASP A 28 -0.42 2.89 4.85
N PHE A 29 0.53 2.17 4.24
CA PHE A 29 0.39 0.73 4.00
C PHE A 29 0.50 -0.11 5.28
N GLU A 30 1.17 0.40 6.32
CA GLU A 30 1.26 -0.31 7.59
C GLU A 30 -0.09 -0.28 8.31
N GLY A 31 -0.72 0.90 8.41
CA GLY A 31 -2.07 1.04 8.93
C GLY A 31 -3.08 0.24 8.11
N PHE A 32 -2.97 0.30 6.78
CA PHE A 32 -3.82 -0.49 5.89
C PHE A 32 -3.75 -2.00 6.18
N SER A 33 -2.54 -2.54 6.35
CA SER A 33 -2.34 -3.97 6.64
C SER A 33 -2.97 -4.38 7.98
N LYS A 34 -2.79 -3.57 9.02
CA LYS A 34 -3.38 -3.83 10.35
C LYS A 34 -4.91 -3.81 10.30
N SER A 35 -5.48 -2.82 9.62
CA SER A 35 -6.94 -2.72 9.45
C SER A 35 -7.53 -3.90 8.66
N LEU A 36 -6.80 -4.49 7.72
CA LEU A 36 -7.25 -5.71 7.03
C LEU A 36 -7.35 -6.92 7.96
N GLU A 37 -6.40 -7.07 8.89
CA GLU A 37 -6.41 -8.15 9.88
C GLU A 37 -7.60 -7.99 10.85
N GLU A 38 -7.80 -6.77 11.35
CA GLU A 38 -8.95 -6.45 12.21
C GLU A 38 -10.28 -6.70 11.49
N ARG A 39 -10.37 -6.28 10.22
CA ARG A 39 -11.55 -6.54 9.38
C ARG A 39 -11.85 -8.03 9.27
N TYR A 40 -10.82 -8.85 9.04
CA TYR A 40 -10.97 -10.29 8.90
C TYR A 40 -11.54 -10.92 10.18
N LEU A 41 -11.09 -10.48 11.36
CA LEU A 41 -11.61 -10.96 12.64
C LEU A 41 -13.08 -10.57 12.84
N LEU A 42 -13.48 -9.36 12.46
CA LEU A 42 -14.89 -8.94 12.54
C LEU A 42 -15.78 -9.70 11.55
N LEU A 43 -15.31 -9.92 10.32
CA LEU A 43 -16.05 -10.69 9.33
C LEU A 43 -16.31 -12.14 9.77
N LYS A 44 -15.35 -12.77 10.46
CA LYS A 44 -15.56 -14.09 11.08
C LYS A 44 -16.69 -14.07 12.10
N GLN A 45 -16.79 -13.01 12.90
CA GLN A 45 -17.86 -12.89 13.89
C GLN A 45 -19.23 -12.66 13.22
N LEU A 46 -19.26 -11.94 12.09
CA LEU A 46 -20.47 -11.73 11.29
C LEU A 46 -20.95 -12.98 10.55
N GLU A 47 -20.10 -14.00 10.36
CA GLU A 47 -20.49 -15.26 9.71
C GLU A 47 -21.68 -15.94 10.41
N TYR A 48 -21.77 -15.80 11.74
CA TYR A 48 -22.91 -16.29 12.52
C TYR A 48 -24.25 -15.65 12.10
N TYR A 49 -24.21 -14.45 11.54
CA TYR A 49 -25.35 -13.65 11.11
C TYR A 49 -25.50 -13.60 9.59
N LYS A 50 -24.92 -14.55 8.84
CA LYS A 50 -24.90 -14.56 7.37
C LYS A 50 -26.25 -14.49 6.68
N THR A 51 -27.34 -14.86 7.37
CA THR A 51 -28.71 -14.78 6.85
C THR A 51 -29.38 -13.44 7.10
N ASP A 52 -28.77 -12.54 7.89
CA ASP A 52 -29.28 -11.18 8.10
C ASP A 52 -29.06 -10.35 6.82
N PRO A 53 -30.13 -9.75 6.25
CA PRO A 53 -30.03 -8.94 5.05
C PRO A 53 -29.03 -7.77 5.14
N ARG A 54 -28.89 -7.15 6.32
CA ARG A 54 -27.97 -6.03 6.56
C ARG A 54 -26.51 -6.47 6.43
N VAL A 55 -26.19 -7.66 6.94
CA VAL A 55 -24.85 -8.25 6.82
C VAL A 55 -24.54 -8.54 5.37
N LEU A 56 -25.52 -9.08 4.63
CA LEU A 56 -25.36 -9.36 3.21
C LEU A 56 -25.11 -8.08 2.39
N GLU A 57 -25.83 -7.00 2.69
CA GLU A 57 -25.63 -5.69 2.07
C GLU A 57 -24.23 -5.14 2.34
N VAL A 58 -23.79 -5.18 3.60
CA VAL A 58 -22.45 -4.72 3.99
C VAL A 58 -21.35 -5.52 3.31
N VAL A 59 -21.45 -6.86 3.29
CA VAL A 59 -20.46 -7.71 2.60
C VAL A 59 -20.40 -7.41 1.10
N ASN A 60 -21.56 -7.23 0.45
CA ASN A 60 -21.60 -6.85 -0.96
C ASN A 60 -20.96 -5.47 -1.22
N SER A 61 -21.16 -4.53 -0.30
CA SER A 61 -20.51 -3.21 -0.36
C SER A 61 -18.99 -3.33 -0.23
N ILE A 62 -18.51 -4.13 0.73
CA ILE A 62 -17.09 -4.40 0.94
C ILE A 62 -16.45 -5.01 -0.31
N LEU A 63 -17.09 -6.01 -0.93
CA LEU A 63 -16.58 -6.64 -2.14
C LEU A 63 -16.40 -5.64 -3.30
N LYS A 64 -17.36 -4.73 -3.48
CA LYS A 64 -17.26 -3.67 -4.49
C LYS A 64 -16.11 -2.72 -4.17
N LYS A 65 -15.98 -2.29 -2.91
CA LYS A 65 -14.89 -1.43 -2.47
C LYS A 65 -13.53 -2.10 -2.64
N ASP A 66 -13.40 -3.37 -2.29
CA ASP A 66 -12.15 -4.12 -2.40
C ASP A 66 -11.68 -4.26 -3.85
N SER A 67 -12.60 -4.44 -4.79
CA SER A 67 -12.27 -4.39 -6.23
C SER A 67 -11.69 -3.03 -6.61
N ALA A 68 -12.30 -1.93 -6.17
CA ALA A 68 -11.80 -0.59 -6.47
C ALA A 68 -10.44 -0.30 -5.79
N ARG A 69 -10.27 -0.75 -4.54
CA ARG A 69 -9.00 -0.64 -3.79
C ARG A 69 -7.89 -1.43 -4.48
N HIS A 70 -8.19 -2.61 -4.98
CA HIS A 70 -7.24 -3.45 -5.71
C HIS A 70 -6.64 -2.72 -6.91
N ASP A 71 -7.49 -2.09 -7.74
CA ASP A 71 -7.05 -1.33 -8.91
C ASP A 71 -6.14 -0.15 -8.51
N LEU A 72 -6.49 0.57 -7.45
CA LEU A 72 -5.68 1.66 -6.90
C LEU A 72 -4.32 1.18 -6.40
N ILE A 73 -4.29 0.06 -5.68
CA ILE A 73 -3.05 -0.54 -5.15
C ILE A 73 -2.15 -0.99 -6.31
N ILE A 74 -2.71 -1.61 -7.36
CA ILE A 74 -1.94 -2.00 -8.55
C ILE A 74 -1.29 -0.78 -9.21
N ASP A 75 -2.03 0.31 -9.38
CA ASP A 75 -1.50 1.54 -9.97
C ASP A 75 -0.36 2.12 -9.11
N GLN A 76 -0.52 2.15 -7.79
CA GLN A 76 0.53 2.58 -6.85
C GLN A 76 1.78 1.69 -6.92
N ILE A 77 1.62 0.36 -6.98
CA ILE A 77 2.74 -0.59 -7.11
C ILE A 77 3.49 -0.35 -8.43
N ASN A 78 2.77 -0.12 -9.53
CA ASN A 78 3.39 0.15 -10.82
C ASN A 78 4.19 1.45 -10.81
N LYS A 79 3.66 2.51 -10.20
CA LYS A 79 4.39 3.78 -9.98
C LYS A 79 5.67 3.57 -9.17
N LEU A 80 5.61 2.79 -8.08
CA LEU A 80 6.78 2.47 -7.26
C LEU A 80 7.85 1.72 -8.06
N LYS A 81 7.47 0.75 -8.90
CA LYS A 81 8.40 0.03 -9.78
C LYS A 81 9.11 0.97 -10.76
N VAL A 82 8.37 1.88 -11.39
CA VAL A 82 8.94 2.87 -12.32
C VAL A 82 9.92 3.78 -11.60
N ASN A 83 9.54 4.30 -10.43
CA ASN A 83 10.41 5.15 -9.61
C ASN A 83 11.69 4.42 -9.19
N GLN A 84 11.58 3.14 -8.79
CA GLN A 84 12.75 2.33 -8.43
C GLN A 84 13.72 2.15 -9.59
N LEU A 85 13.21 1.89 -10.80
CA LEU A 85 14.03 1.79 -12.01
C LEU A 85 14.74 3.12 -12.32
N GLN A 86 14.06 4.25 -12.14
CA GLN A 86 14.65 5.57 -12.33
C GLN A 86 15.77 5.84 -11.32
N ILE A 87 15.56 5.53 -10.04
CA ILE A 87 16.60 5.67 -8.99
C ILE A 87 17.84 4.83 -9.34
N GLN A 88 17.66 3.60 -9.82
CA GLN A 88 18.78 2.75 -10.24
C GLN A 88 19.55 3.34 -11.43
N LYS A 89 18.84 3.88 -12.43
CA LYS A 89 19.47 4.59 -13.56
C LYS A 89 20.27 5.80 -13.08
N SER A 90 19.70 6.61 -12.18
CA SER A 90 20.39 7.76 -11.58
C SER A 90 21.64 7.34 -10.80
N LYS A 91 21.56 6.29 -9.97
CA LYS A 91 22.71 5.72 -9.24
C LYS A 91 23.82 5.28 -10.20
N LYS A 92 23.47 4.61 -11.31
CA LYS A 92 24.43 4.18 -12.33
C LYS A 92 25.08 5.39 -13.02
N ALA A 93 24.30 6.41 -13.37
CA ALA A 93 24.80 7.64 -13.98
C ALA A 93 25.76 8.40 -13.05
N MET A 94 25.42 8.52 -11.76
CA MET A 94 26.30 9.13 -10.75
C MET A 94 27.61 8.36 -10.63
N LYS A 95 27.57 7.02 -10.48
CA LYS A 95 28.78 6.19 -10.42
C LYS A 95 29.67 6.40 -11.64
N ASN A 96 29.09 6.42 -12.84
CA ASN A 96 29.83 6.64 -14.08
C ASN A 96 30.42 8.06 -14.17
N GLY A 97 29.71 9.07 -13.67
CA GLY A 97 30.20 10.45 -13.57
C GLY A 97 31.41 10.55 -12.64
N TYR A 98 31.32 9.99 -11.43
CA TYR A 98 32.43 9.95 -10.47
C TYR A 98 33.65 9.21 -11.03
N LEU A 99 33.46 8.06 -11.69
CA LEU A 99 34.55 7.32 -12.32
C LEU A 99 35.30 8.16 -13.37
N LYS A 100 34.58 8.90 -14.21
CA LYS A 100 35.18 9.79 -15.22
C LYS A 100 36.00 10.93 -14.60
N VAL A 101 35.54 11.47 -13.47
CA VAL A 101 36.28 12.51 -12.73
C VAL A 101 37.56 11.95 -12.11
N GLU A 102 37.50 10.78 -11.47
CA GLU A 102 38.70 10.12 -10.92
C GLU A 102 39.73 9.77 -11.99
N GLU A 103 39.29 9.23 -13.14
CA GLU A 103 40.18 8.97 -14.28
C GLU A 103 40.82 10.26 -14.81
N GLY A 104 40.05 11.35 -14.88
CA GLY A 104 40.56 12.67 -15.26
C GLY A 104 41.64 13.18 -14.30
N MET A 105 41.43 13.06 -12.99
CA MET A 105 42.42 13.42 -11.97
C MET A 105 43.67 12.55 -12.05
N ARG A 106 43.53 11.23 -12.23
CA ARG A 106 44.67 10.32 -12.42
C ARG A 106 45.50 10.69 -13.65
N ARG A 107 44.86 10.93 -14.80
CA ARG A 107 45.57 11.34 -16.03
C ARG A 107 46.25 12.70 -15.88
N HIS A 108 45.63 13.65 -15.19
CA HIS A 108 46.23 14.96 -14.95
C HIS A 108 47.45 14.90 -14.03
N ASN A 109 47.44 14.03 -13.01
CA ASN A 109 48.60 13.79 -12.16
C ASN A 109 49.74 13.11 -12.92
N ILE A 110 49.45 12.16 -13.80
CA ILE A 110 50.46 11.50 -14.65
C ILE A 110 51.14 12.51 -15.58
N ASN A 111 50.38 13.44 -16.18
CA ASN A 111 50.94 14.48 -17.06
C ASN A 111 51.79 15.55 -16.35
N LYS A 112 51.73 15.66 -15.01
CA LYS A 112 52.59 16.56 -14.23
C LYS A 112 53.91 15.91 -13.77
N SER A 113 54.02 14.58 -13.91
CA SER A 113 55.20 13.80 -13.52
C SER A 113 56.05 13.36 -14.72
N GLY A 114 55.74 13.85 -15.93
CA GLY A 114 56.57 13.75 -17.13
C GLY A 114 57.34 15.02 -17.38
#